data_AF-A0A7S0XYY6-F1
#
_entry.id   AF-A0A7S0XYY6-F1
#
_cell.length_a   1.000
_cell.length_b   1.000
_cell.length_c   1.000
_cell.angle_alpha   90.00
_cell.angle_beta   90.00
_cell.angle_gamma   90.00
#
_symmetry.space_group_name_H-M   'P 1'
#
loop_
_entity.id
_entity.type
_entity.pdbx_description
1 polymer ?
#
loop_
_entity_poly.entity_id
_entity_poly.type
_entity_poly.pdbx_seq_one_letter_code
_entity_poly.pdbx_strand_id
1 'polypeptide(L)'
;GAGCNFATAKCVEGSSALPGFCATKEQDLSSCTHDRSFMALCGLATYTTSLASSYQYFDDPKMGGTDPLLDFCPTWVPYVNKRCDNSSSEAETMDCGGVDCVGSVFGPGSRCMQTSLMRDQYEVDNLPPVTVGCYKHECRNGHLLILLPSGGEHNCSVSSETTVVGYSGKIFCPPTEELCFDHAAFVEGIKQSTVIRDASDLSVPMGSVGDASGSGTVNGASSGL
;
A
#
# COMPACT_ATOMS: atom_id res chain seq x y z
N GLY A 1 -5.97 -7.02 -10.77
CA GLY A 1 -5.62 -6.09 -11.86
C GLY A 1 -6.24 -4.74 -11.58
N ALA A 2 -5.60 -3.64 -12.01
CA ALA A 2 -5.99 -2.26 -11.64
C ALA A 2 -7.25 -1.71 -12.35
N GLY A 3 -7.83 -2.46 -13.29
CA GLY A 3 -9.03 -2.08 -14.03
C GLY A 3 -8.79 -1.07 -15.17
N CYS A 4 -9.80 -0.83 -16.00
CA CYS A 4 -9.67 0.03 -17.19
C CYS A 4 -9.33 1.49 -16.85
N ASN A 5 -9.85 1.99 -15.72
CA ASN A 5 -9.61 3.36 -15.27
C ASN A 5 -8.12 3.68 -15.13
N PHE A 6 -7.29 2.70 -14.75
CA PHE A 6 -5.85 2.88 -14.69
C PHE A 6 -5.22 3.24 -16.05
N ALA A 7 -5.76 2.69 -17.14
CA ALA A 7 -5.26 2.93 -18.49
C ALA A 7 -5.93 4.11 -19.20
N THR A 8 -7.13 4.52 -18.77
CA THR A 8 -7.95 5.50 -19.50
C THR A 8 -8.13 6.83 -18.77
N ALA A 9 -8.04 6.86 -17.44
CA ALA A 9 -8.18 8.09 -16.65
C ALA A 9 -6.83 8.76 -16.43
N LYS A 10 -6.84 10.02 -15.98
CA LYS A 10 -5.63 10.66 -15.46
C LYS A 10 -5.19 9.95 -14.18
N CYS A 11 -3.87 9.85 -13.99
CA CYS A 11 -3.30 9.31 -12.75
C CYS A 11 -3.57 10.17 -11.52
N VAL A 12 -3.77 11.46 -11.71
CA VAL A 12 -4.15 12.42 -10.66
C VAL A 12 -5.26 13.32 -11.17
N GLU A 13 -6.29 13.49 -10.34
CA GLU A 13 -7.39 14.43 -10.52
C GLU A 13 -7.60 15.23 -9.23
N GLY A 14 -7.27 16.53 -9.28
CA GLY A 14 -7.27 17.39 -8.09
C GLY A 14 -6.25 16.92 -7.06
N SER A 15 -6.72 16.56 -5.86
CA SER A 15 -5.89 15.98 -4.79
C SER A 15 -5.93 14.45 -4.72
N SER A 16 -6.64 13.79 -5.63
CA SER A 16 -6.81 12.34 -5.63
C SER A 16 -5.89 11.70 -6.66
N ALA A 17 -5.22 10.61 -6.25
CA ALA A 17 -4.34 9.84 -7.12
C ALA A 17 -4.87 8.40 -7.28
N LEU A 18 -4.67 7.81 -8.45
CA LEU A 18 -4.87 6.38 -8.67
C LEU A 18 -3.87 5.55 -7.84
N PRO A 19 -4.17 4.27 -7.53
CA PRO A 19 -3.27 3.42 -6.78
C PRO A 19 -1.87 3.36 -7.39
N GLY A 20 -0.84 3.56 -6.56
CA GLY A 20 0.57 3.59 -6.98
C GLY A 20 1.11 4.98 -7.34
N PHE A 21 0.23 5.96 -7.55
CA PHE A 21 0.60 7.36 -7.75
C PHE A 21 0.37 8.19 -6.48
N CYS A 22 0.82 9.44 -6.51
CA CYS A 22 0.67 10.38 -5.41
C CYS A 22 0.31 11.78 -5.94
N ALA A 23 -0.34 12.61 -5.11
CA ALA A 23 -0.79 13.95 -5.49
C ALA A 23 -0.42 15.04 -4.47
N THR A 24 0.16 14.67 -3.32
CA THR A 24 0.49 15.60 -2.25
C THR A 24 1.91 16.13 -2.38
N LYS A 25 2.09 17.44 -2.19
CA LYS A 25 3.40 18.10 -2.10
C LYS A 25 4.02 17.95 -0.71
N GLU A 26 4.02 16.73 -0.19
CA GLU A 26 4.66 16.47 1.09
C GLU A 26 6.17 16.36 0.85
N GLN A 27 6.91 17.25 1.51
CA GLN A 27 8.37 17.13 1.62
C GLN A 27 8.75 16.08 2.68
N ASP A 28 7.78 15.64 3.48
CA ASP A 28 7.95 14.63 4.50
C ASP A 28 7.84 13.21 3.92
N LEU A 29 8.51 12.28 4.58
CA LEU A 29 8.40 10.85 4.27
C LEU A 29 7.01 10.37 4.71
N SER A 30 6.09 10.29 3.77
CA SER A 30 4.69 9.92 4.03
C SER A 30 4.29 8.56 3.47
N SER A 31 5.14 7.95 2.64
CA SER A 31 4.82 6.67 2.02
C SER A 31 6.08 5.82 1.76
N CYS A 32 5.86 4.65 1.17
CA CYS A 32 6.88 3.69 0.81
C CYS A 32 7.02 3.63 -0.71
N THR A 33 8.20 3.24 -1.19
CA THR A 33 8.32 2.77 -2.57
C THR A 33 7.41 1.57 -2.80
N HIS A 34 7.05 1.30 -4.05
CA HIS A 34 6.14 0.20 -4.40
C HIS A 34 6.63 -1.18 -3.91
N ASP A 35 7.95 -1.40 -3.94
CA ASP A 35 8.62 -2.60 -3.43
C ASP A 35 8.90 -2.57 -1.91
N ARG A 36 8.49 -1.48 -1.23
CA ARG A 36 8.68 -1.22 0.21
C ARG A 36 10.14 -1.26 0.66
N SER A 37 11.10 -1.10 -0.24
CA SER A 37 12.52 -1.12 0.12
C SER A 37 13.00 0.22 0.67
N PHE A 38 12.31 1.33 0.37
CA PHE A 38 12.63 2.66 0.90
C PHE A 38 11.40 3.35 1.49
N MET A 39 11.65 4.23 2.44
CA MET A 39 10.75 5.35 2.69
C MET A 39 10.82 6.31 1.50
N ALA A 40 9.69 6.89 1.14
CA ALA A 40 9.51 7.62 -0.10
C ALA A 40 8.78 8.95 0.13
N LEU A 41 9.04 9.87 -0.79
CA LEU A 41 8.30 11.12 -0.94
C LEU A 41 7.58 11.12 -2.29
N CYS A 42 6.59 12.00 -2.43
CA CYS A 42 5.91 12.14 -3.70
C CYS A 42 6.83 12.85 -4.72
N GLY A 43 7.18 12.17 -5.80
CA GLY A 43 8.16 12.63 -6.79
C GLY A 43 7.62 13.71 -7.72
N LEU A 44 7.30 14.88 -7.18
CA LEU A 44 6.80 16.05 -7.91
C LEU A 44 7.93 16.99 -8.32
N ALA A 45 7.76 17.62 -9.48
CA ALA A 45 8.64 18.66 -10.01
C ALA A 45 7.84 19.83 -10.57
N THR A 46 8.49 20.99 -10.61
CA THR A 46 8.00 22.18 -11.32
C THR A 46 8.93 22.46 -12.50
N TYR A 47 8.38 22.40 -13.70
CA TYR A 47 9.08 22.60 -14.96
C TYR A 47 9.18 24.09 -15.31
N THR A 48 10.13 24.44 -16.17
CA THR A 48 10.32 25.84 -16.62
C THR A 48 9.20 26.29 -17.55
N THR A 49 8.70 25.37 -18.36
CA THR A 49 7.59 25.55 -19.32
C THR A 49 6.40 24.68 -18.93
N SER A 50 5.21 25.06 -19.40
CA SER A 50 4.02 24.24 -19.22
C SER A 50 4.19 22.86 -19.87
N LEU A 51 3.72 21.83 -19.19
CA LEU A 51 3.58 20.49 -19.75
C LEU A 51 2.53 20.49 -20.86
N ALA A 52 2.54 19.48 -21.73
CA ALA A 52 1.47 19.29 -22.69
C ALA A 52 0.12 19.08 -21.96
N SER A 53 -1.00 19.49 -22.56
CA SER A 53 -2.32 19.45 -21.93
C SER A 53 -2.75 18.06 -21.45
N SER A 54 -2.29 17.00 -22.12
CA SER A 54 -2.50 15.60 -21.74
C SER A 54 -1.79 15.21 -20.43
N TYR A 55 -0.74 15.94 -20.05
CA TYR A 55 0.12 15.69 -18.88
C TYR A 55 -0.06 16.73 -17.77
N GLN A 56 -1.06 17.59 -17.89
CA GLN A 56 -1.41 18.56 -16.86
C GLN A 56 -2.40 17.93 -15.89
N TYR A 57 -1.91 17.60 -14.69
CA TYR A 57 -2.67 16.94 -13.62
C TYR A 57 -3.08 17.88 -12.47
N PHE A 58 -2.38 19.00 -12.35
CA PHE A 58 -2.55 19.98 -11.28
C PHE A 58 -2.99 21.34 -11.83
N ASP A 59 -3.42 22.24 -10.93
CA ASP A 59 -3.82 23.61 -11.30
C ASP A 59 -2.68 24.41 -11.93
N ASP A 60 -1.43 24.16 -11.51
CA ASP A 60 -0.26 24.70 -12.17
C ASP A 60 0.13 23.82 -13.38
N PRO A 61 0.04 24.33 -14.62
CA PRO A 61 0.34 23.55 -15.83
C PRO A 61 1.82 23.20 -15.97
N LYS A 62 2.69 23.73 -15.10
CA LYS A 62 4.12 23.39 -15.04
C LYS A 62 4.43 22.28 -14.04
N MET A 63 3.43 21.73 -13.38
CA MET A 63 3.61 20.76 -12.31
C MET A 63 3.28 19.35 -12.78
N GLY A 64 4.13 18.40 -12.41
CA GLY A 64 3.94 16.98 -12.70
C GLY A 64 4.90 16.12 -11.92
N GLY A 65 4.85 14.82 -12.18
CA GLY A 65 5.81 13.83 -11.72
C GLY A 65 7.17 14.01 -12.40
N THR A 66 8.22 13.57 -11.71
CA THR A 66 9.62 13.69 -12.14
C THR A 66 10.00 12.82 -13.34
N ASP A 67 9.24 11.77 -13.64
CA ASP A 67 9.54 10.80 -14.71
C ASP A 67 8.66 11.02 -15.95
N PRO A 68 9.23 11.44 -17.10
CA PRO A 68 8.49 11.61 -18.34
C PRO A 68 8.00 10.29 -18.96
N LEU A 69 8.58 9.14 -18.60
CA LEU A 69 8.13 7.82 -19.09
C LEU A 69 6.81 7.37 -18.46
N LEU A 70 6.44 7.99 -17.34
CA LEU A 70 5.17 7.78 -16.66
C LEU A 70 4.16 8.86 -17.06
N ASP A 71 4.32 9.49 -18.24
CA ASP A 71 3.48 10.60 -18.69
C ASP A 71 3.47 11.79 -17.70
N PHE A 72 4.54 11.96 -16.91
CA PHE A 72 4.60 12.92 -15.80
C PHE A 72 3.60 12.62 -14.68
N CYS A 73 3.15 11.38 -14.52
CA CYS A 73 2.42 10.95 -13.34
C CYS A 73 3.33 10.87 -12.12
N PRO A 74 2.98 11.49 -10.98
CA PRO A 74 3.83 11.46 -9.80
C PRO A 74 3.75 10.11 -9.09
N THR A 75 4.89 9.54 -8.74
CA THR A 75 5.01 8.28 -8.00
C THR A 75 5.83 8.47 -6.73
N TRP A 76 5.80 7.47 -5.86
CA TRP A 76 6.60 7.43 -4.64
C TRP A 76 8.06 7.13 -4.97
N VAL A 77 8.91 8.17 -4.90
CA VAL A 77 10.33 8.06 -5.23
C VAL A 77 11.15 7.75 -3.97
N PRO A 78 12.16 6.87 -4.06
CA PRO A 78 12.98 6.49 -2.91
C PRO A 78 13.75 7.70 -2.37
N TYR A 79 13.71 7.88 -1.06
CA TYR A 79 14.62 8.79 -0.40
C TYR A 79 15.93 8.05 -0.11
N VAL A 80 17.00 8.41 -0.81
CA VAL A 80 18.20 7.58 -1.02
C VAL A 80 18.90 7.07 0.26
N ASN A 81 18.80 7.78 1.39
CA ASN A 81 19.38 7.35 2.67
C ASN A 81 18.38 6.64 3.60
N LYS A 82 17.15 6.33 3.15
CA LYS A 82 16.08 5.68 3.94
C LYS A 82 15.74 4.29 3.41
N ARG A 83 16.78 3.51 3.08
CA ARG A 83 16.64 2.14 2.58
C ARG A 83 16.46 1.16 3.73
N CYS A 84 15.27 0.61 3.90
CA CYS A 84 14.94 -0.21 5.06
C CYS A 84 15.77 -1.49 5.18
N ASP A 85 16.12 -2.14 4.07
CA ASP A 85 16.84 -3.43 4.10
C ASP A 85 18.36 -3.31 4.27
N ASN A 86 18.88 -2.08 4.42
CA ASN A 86 20.30 -1.82 4.60
C ASN A 86 20.61 -1.31 6.00
N SER A 87 21.48 -2.02 6.74
CA SER A 87 21.90 -1.63 8.08
C SER A 87 22.82 -0.41 8.11
N SER A 88 23.44 -0.05 6.97
CA SER A 88 24.30 1.13 6.84
C SER A 88 23.53 2.38 6.42
N SER A 89 22.21 2.29 6.26
CA SER A 89 21.39 3.48 6.01
C SER A 89 21.42 4.34 7.26
N GLU A 90 22.20 5.43 7.20
CA GLU A 90 22.30 6.49 8.21
C GLU A 90 21.02 7.33 8.29
N ALA A 91 19.89 6.67 8.31
CA ALA A 91 18.63 7.35 8.47
C ALA A 91 18.52 7.80 9.92
N GLU A 92 18.57 9.11 10.13
CA GLU A 92 17.71 9.76 11.12
C GLU A 92 16.28 9.23 10.85
N THR A 93 15.89 8.12 11.48
CA THR A 93 14.48 7.74 11.65
C THR A 93 13.69 8.98 11.96
N MET A 94 12.41 9.08 11.60
CA MET A 94 11.58 10.27 11.92
C MET A 94 11.99 10.83 13.28
N ASP A 95 12.71 11.96 13.22
CA ASP A 95 13.72 12.24 14.24
C ASP A 95 13.08 13.11 15.31
N CYS A 96 12.73 12.49 16.43
CA CYS A 96 12.16 13.20 17.56
C CYS A 96 13.25 13.84 18.42
N GLY A 97 14.23 14.50 17.80
CA GLY A 97 15.35 15.18 18.47
C GLY A 97 16.59 14.29 18.70
N GLY A 98 17.05 13.57 17.67
CA GLY A 98 18.18 12.65 17.67
C GLY A 98 17.85 11.20 18.01
N VAL A 99 16.58 10.80 18.01
CA VAL A 99 16.09 9.51 18.51
C VAL A 99 14.93 8.96 17.70
N ASP A 100 14.93 7.63 17.50
CA ASP A 100 13.80 6.90 16.93
C ASP A 100 12.61 6.89 17.89
N CYS A 101 11.52 7.50 17.44
CA CYS A 101 10.26 7.57 18.17
C CYS A 101 9.14 6.75 17.53
N VAL A 102 9.32 6.21 16.32
CA VAL A 102 8.30 5.37 15.65
C VAL A 102 8.62 3.87 15.73
N GLY A 103 9.77 3.51 16.32
CA GLY A 103 10.20 2.12 16.44
C GLY A 103 10.79 1.56 15.15
N SER A 104 11.36 2.42 14.30
CA SER A 104 11.89 2.02 13.00
C SER A 104 13.26 1.33 13.12
N VAL A 105 13.40 0.16 12.50
CA VAL A 105 14.61 -0.66 12.50
C VAL A 105 15.09 -0.90 11.06
N PHE A 106 16.34 -0.52 10.78
CA PHE A 106 17.01 -0.76 9.52
C PHE A 106 17.79 -2.08 9.52
N GLY A 107 17.89 -2.73 8.37
CA GLY A 107 18.71 -3.91 8.15
C GLY A 107 18.00 -5.06 7.43
N PRO A 108 18.68 -6.20 7.24
CA PRO A 108 18.11 -7.34 6.53
C PRO A 108 16.75 -7.76 7.09
N GLY A 109 15.79 -7.97 6.19
CA GLY A 109 14.41 -8.33 6.57
C GLY A 109 13.53 -7.15 6.97
N SER A 110 14.02 -5.91 6.96
CA SER A 110 13.18 -4.72 7.18
C SER A 110 12.57 -4.20 5.88
N ARG A 111 11.30 -3.79 5.96
CA ARG A 111 10.53 -3.17 4.88
C ARG A 111 9.81 -1.94 5.39
N CYS A 112 9.59 -0.99 4.49
CA CYS A 112 8.83 0.22 4.77
C CYS A 112 7.35 -0.12 4.93
N MET A 113 6.74 0.36 6.01
CA MET A 113 5.31 0.21 6.28
C MET A 113 4.74 1.53 6.78
N GLN A 114 3.46 1.74 6.50
CA GLN A 114 2.74 2.86 7.10
C GLN A 114 2.55 2.63 8.59
N THR A 115 2.60 3.70 9.36
CA THR A 115 2.47 3.66 10.81
C THR A 115 1.98 4.99 11.35
N SER A 116 1.29 4.93 12.48
CA SER A 116 1.05 6.09 13.36
C SER A 116 1.74 5.92 14.71
N LEU A 117 2.70 4.98 14.81
CA LEU A 117 3.38 4.70 16.06
C LEU A 117 4.16 5.92 16.55
N MET A 118 3.99 6.20 17.84
CA MET A 118 4.77 7.20 18.56
C MET A 118 5.07 6.67 19.96
N ARG A 119 6.35 6.59 20.32
CA ARG A 119 6.77 6.13 21.65
C ARG A 119 6.19 7.05 22.72
N ASP A 120 5.59 6.48 23.76
CA ASP A 120 4.76 7.21 24.75
C ASP A 120 5.50 8.37 25.46
N GLN A 121 6.84 8.37 25.44
CA GLN A 121 7.67 9.41 26.06
C GLN A 121 7.96 10.61 25.15
N TYR A 122 7.52 10.53 23.89
CA TYR A 122 7.74 11.56 22.88
C TYR A 122 6.39 12.11 22.46
N GLU A 123 6.25 13.42 22.57
CA GLU A 123 5.20 14.17 21.93
C GLU A 123 5.87 15.09 20.93
N VAL A 124 5.54 14.92 19.65
CA VAL A 124 5.99 15.85 18.61
C VAL A 124 4.80 16.61 18.09
N ASP A 125 4.83 17.91 18.30
CA ASP A 125 3.87 18.82 17.72
C ASP A 125 3.94 18.73 16.19
N ASN A 126 2.78 18.55 15.54
CA ASN A 126 2.61 18.50 14.07
C ASN A 126 3.11 17.23 13.37
N LEU A 127 3.25 16.10 14.06
CA LEU A 127 3.54 14.86 13.37
C LEU A 127 2.33 14.44 12.50
N PRO A 128 2.55 14.02 11.24
CA PRO A 128 1.46 13.54 10.39
C PRO A 128 0.69 12.41 11.08
N PRO A 129 -0.65 12.36 10.99
CA PRO A 129 -1.45 11.30 11.63
C PRO A 129 -1.04 9.88 11.20
N VAL A 130 -0.46 9.76 10.00
CA VAL A 130 0.15 8.55 9.47
C VAL A 130 1.44 8.95 8.76
N THR A 131 2.49 8.20 9.02
CA THR A 131 3.82 8.30 8.40
C THR A 131 4.30 6.90 8.01
N VAL A 132 5.60 6.71 7.83
CA VAL A 132 6.24 5.44 7.52
C VAL A 132 7.43 5.15 8.43
N GLY A 133 7.62 3.86 8.68
CA GLY A 133 8.76 3.32 9.43
C GLY A 133 9.31 2.07 8.75
N CYS A 134 10.55 1.70 9.04
CA CYS A 134 11.12 0.43 8.63
C CYS A 134 10.84 -0.60 9.72
N TYR A 135 10.17 -1.70 9.38
CA TYR A 135 9.88 -2.77 10.34
C TYR A 135 10.36 -4.09 9.81
N LYS A 136 10.96 -4.89 10.70
CA LYS A 136 11.35 -6.26 10.38
C LYS A 136 10.11 -7.12 10.19
N HIS A 137 10.19 -8.01 9.22
CA HIS A 137 9.14 -8.98 8.97
C HIS A 137 9.72 -10.38 8.76
N GLU A 138 8.86 -11.36 8.99
CA GLU A 138 9.08 -12.76 8.69
C GLU A 138 7.88 -13.31 7.92
N CYS A 139 8.14 -14.26 7.04
CA CYS A 139 7.12 -15.01 6.34
C CYS A 139 7.11 -16.44 6.87
N ARG A 140 6.01 -16.83 7.53
CA ARG A 140 5.87 -18.15 8.16
C ARG A 140 4.59 -18.81 7.68
N ASN A 141 4.72 -19.93 6.97
CA ASN A 141 3.59 -20.67 6.39
C ASN A 141 2.64 -19.80 5.54
N GLY A 142 3.18 -18.87 4.75
CA GLY A 142 2.39 -17.95 3.92
C GLY A 142 1.74 -16.79 4.69
N HIS A 143 2.03 -16.64 5.99
CA HIS A 143 1.59 -15.51 6.80
C HIS A 143 2.72 -14.49 6.95
N LEU A 144 2.34 -13.21 6.84
CA LEU A 144 3.22 -12.08 7.16
C LEU A 144 3.20 -11.80 8.66
N LEU A 145 4.37 -11.89 9.28
CA LEU A 145 4.60 -11.54 10.67
C LEU A 145 5.47 -10.28 10.75
N ILE A 146 5.02 -9.27 11.49
CA ILE A 146 5.82 -8.06 11.78
C ILE A 146 6.45 -8.21 13.16
N LEU A 147 7.77 -8.03 13.26
CA LEU A 147 8.46 -8.03 14.56
C LEU A 147 8.31 -6.66 15.21
N LEU A 148 7.69 -6.63 16.38
CA LEU A 148 7.32 -5.38 17.04
C LEU A 148 8.52 -4.75 17.77
N PRO A 149 8.64 -3.41 17.77
CA PRO A 149 9.70 -2.71 18.49
C PRO A 149 9.69 -2.98 20.01
N SER A 150 8.52 -3.22 20.59
CA SER A 150 8.34 -3.59 22.01
C SER A 150 8.75 -5.03 22.33
N GLY A 151 9.13 -5.82 21.33
CA GLY A 151 9.23 -7.26 21.40
C GLY A 151 7.91 -7.97 21.04
N GLY A 152 8.04 -9.21 20.57
CA GLY A 152 6.94 -10.02 20.05
C GLY A 152 6.75 -9.91 18.53
N GLU A 153 5.73 -10.59 18.02
CA GLU A 153 5.36 -10.61 16.61
C GLU A 153 3.86 -10.34 16.43
N HIS A 154 3.50 -9.60 15.37
CA HIS A 154 2.12 -9.37 14.95
C HIS A 154 1.82 -10.14 13.67
N ASN A 155 0.73 -10.91 13.66
CA ASN A 155 0.31 -11.66 12.48
C ASN A 155 -0.69 -10.84 11.64
N CYS A 156 -0.22 -10.37 10.48
CA CYS A 156 -1.00 -9.54 9.55
C CYS A 156 -2.14 -10.30 8.86
N SER A 157 -2.12 -11.63 8.86
CA SER A 157 -3.23 -12.42 8.32
C SER A 157 -4.44 -12.45 9.25
N VAL A 158 -4.28 -12.07 10.52
CA VAL A 158 -5.36 -12.04 11.52
C VAL A 158 -5.94 -10.64 11.68
N SER A 159 -5.09 -9.60 11.61
CA SER A 159 -5.51 -8.21 11.70
C SER A 159 -4.65 -7.31 10.82
N SER A 160 -5.30 -6.36 10.16
CA SER A 160 -4.67 -5.38 9.27
C SER A 160 -3.89 -4.29 10.02
N GLU A 161 -4.02 -4.21 11.33
CA GLU A 161 -3.31 -3.24 12.17
C GLU A 161 -3.03 -3.80 13.56
N THR A 162 -2.06 -3.20 14.26
CA THR A 162 -1.67 -3.63 15.61
C THR A 162 -1.20 -2.46 16.46
N THR A 163 -1.58 -2.48 17.74
CA THR A 163 -1.07 -1.56 18.77
C THR A 163 0.18 -2.15 19.39
N VAL A 164 1.15 -1.29 19.72
CA VAL A 164 2.46 -1.73 20.23
C VAL A 164 2.65 -1.21 21.65
N VAL A 165 3.05 -2.09 22.57
CA VAL A 165 3.22 -1.71 23.99
C VAL A 165 4.37 -0.69 24.13
N GLY A 166 4.15 0.39 24.88
CA GLY A 166 5.12 1.49 25.02
C GLY A 166 5.08 2.49 23.86
N TYR A 167 4.10 2.35 22.97
CA TYR A 167 3.82 3.25 21.87
C TYR A 167 2.32 3.54 21.81
N SER A 168 1.99 4.77 21.46
CA SER A 168 0.67 5.18 20.98
C SER A 168 0.57 4.95 19.47
N GLY A 169 -0.63 4.84 18.94
CA GLY A 169 -0.85 4.58 17.50
C GLY A 169 -0.72 3.11 17.10
N LYS A 170 -0.52 2.86 15.80
CA LYS A 170 -0.57 1.52 15.20
C LYS A 170 0.44 1.33 14.06
N ILE A 171 0.76 0.07 13.76
CA ILE A 171 1.40 -0.32 12.49
C ILE A 171 0.32 -0.82 11.54
N PHE A 172 0.37 -0.41 10.27
CA PHE A 172 -0.54 -0.88 9.23
C PHE A 172 0.12 -2.02 8.42
N CYS A 173 -0.56 -3.16 8.37
CA CYS A 173 -0.09 -4.32 7.66
C CYS A 173 -0.17 -4.11 6.14
N PRO A 174 0.93 -4.37 5.41
CA PRO A 174 0.85 -4.47 3.96
C PRO A 174 0.15 -5.78 3.55
N PRO A 175 -0.32 -5.86 2.30
CA PRO A 175 -0.79 -7.13 1.73
C PRO A 175 0.28 -8.21 1.85
N THR A 176 -0.13 -9.41 2.28
CA THR A 176 0.80 -10.49 2.61
C THR A 176 1.58 -10.94 1.37
N GLU A 177 0.92 -10.98 0.22
CA GLU A 177 1.47 -11.31 -1.08
C GLU A 177 2.52 -10.31 -1.58
N GLU A 178 2.57 -9.08 -1.07
CA GLU A 178 3.61 -8.11 -1.46
C GLU A 178 4.97 -8.46 -0.83
N LEU A 179 4.97 -9.04 0.37
CA LEU A 179 6.21 -9.31 1.14
C LEU A 179 6.55 -10.80 1.22
N CYS A 180 5.54 -11.66 1.27
CA CYS A 180 5.70 -13.11 1.42
C CYS A 180 5.52 -13.89 0.12
N PHE A 181 5.72 -13.22 -1.03
CA PHE A 181 5.73 -13.90 -2.31
C PHE A 181 6.93 -14.84 -2.43
N ASP A 182 6.65 -16.14 -2.41
CA ASP A 182 7.65 -17.15 -2.70
C ASP A 182 7.77 -17.33 -4.22
N HIS A 183 8.72 -16.62 -4.82
CA HIS A 183 9.05 -16.76 -6.24
C HIS A 183 9.39 -18.21 -6.63
N ALA A 184 10.02 -18.99 -5.73
CA ALA A 184 10.39 -20.37 -6.04
C ALA A 184 9.14 -21.26 -6.06
N ALA A 185 8.25 -21.13 -5.08
CA ALA A 185 6.97 -21.83 -5.08
C ALA A 185 6.09 -21.44 -6.26
N PHE A 186 6.08 -20.16 -6.65
CA PHE A 186 5.35 -19.69 -7.82
C PHE A 186 5.90 -20.29 -9.12
N VAL A 187 7.22 -20.28 -9.31
CA VAL A 187 7.85 -20.87 -10.49
C VAL A 187 7.65 -22.39 -10.55
N GLU A 188 7.72 -23.10 -9.42
CA GLU A 188 7.36 -24.52 -9.35
C GLU A 188 5.88 -24.75 -9.68
N GLY A 189 4.98 -23.89 -9.20
CA GLY A 189 3.57 -23.93 -9.56
C GLY A 189 3.32 -23.70 -11.04
N ILE A 190 4.04 -22.77 -11.69
CA ILE A 190 3.96 -22.57 -13.15
C ILE A 190 4.43 -23.81 -13.90
N LYS A 191 5.52 -24.46 -13.47
CA LYS A 191 6.00 -25.69 -14.13
C LYS A 191 4.98 -26.83 -14.08
N GLN A 192 4.13 -26.83 -13.05
CA GLN A 192 3.05 -27.82 -12.87
C GLN A 192 1.73 -27.40 -13.53
N SER A 193 1.56 -26.11 -13.84
CA SER A 193 0.39 -25.59 -14.52
C SER A 193 0.51 -25.89 -16.02
N THR A 194 -0.18 -26.94 -16.47
CA THR A 194 -0.36 -27.18 -17.91
C THR A 194 -0.95 -25.93 -18.55
N VAL A 195 -0.25 -25.42 -19.58
CA VAL A 195 -0.69 -24.29 -20.40
C VAL A 195 -2.18 -24.44 -20.72
N ILE A 196 -3.00 -23.49 -20.27
CA ILE A 196 -4.38 -23.37 -20.74
C ILE A 196 -4.28 -23.03 -22.22
N ARG A 197 -4.51 -24.03 -23.08
CA ARG A 197 -4.41 -23.88 -24.54
C ARG A 197 -5.73 -23.46 -25.17
N ASP A 198 -6.82 -23.47 -24.40
CA ASP A 198 -8.16 -23.18 -24.90
C ASP A 198 -9.07 -22.59 -23.80
N ALA A 199 -10.05 -21.78 -24.20
CA ALA A 199 -10.96 -21.08 -23.29
C ALA A 199 -11.95 -22.04 -22.58
N SER A 200 -12.04 -23.29 -23.02
CA SER A 200 -12.90 -24.34 -22.45
C SER A 200 -12.40 -24.91 -21.11
N ASP A 201 -11.12 -24.73 -20.77
CA ASP A 201 -10.55 -25.16 -19.49
C ASP A 201 -10.83 -24.17 -18.34
N LEU A 202 -11.46 -23.03 -18.62
CA LEU A 202 -11.89 -22.07 -17.61
C LEU A 202 -13.24 -22.47 -17.00
N SER A 203 -13.32 -23.65 -16.37
CA SER A 203 -14.47 -23.98 -15.52
C SER A 203 -14.29 -23.31 -14.16
N VAL A 204 -14.58 -22.00 -14.09
CA VAL A 204 -14.88 -21.37 -12.80
C VAL A 204 -16.20 -21.96 -12.32
N PRO A 205 -16.28 -22.56 -11.12
CA PRO A 205 -17.56 -22.96 -10.58
C PRO A 205 -18.36 -21.69 -10.29
N MET A 206 -19.26 -21.32 -11.20
CA MET A 206 -20.30 -20.34 -10.90
C MET A 206 -21.19 -20.99 -9.83
N GLY A 207 -21.01 -20.53 -8.59
CA GLY A 207 -21.95 -20.81 -7.52
C GLY A 207 -23.36 -20.43 -7.99
N SER A 208 -24.26 -21.41 -7.93
CA SER A 208 -25.66 -21.28 -8.30
C SER A 208 -26.32 -20.14 -7.55
N VAL A 209 -26.69 -19.08 -8.28
CA VAL A 209 -27.70 -18.12 -7.83
C VAL A 209 -29.04 -18.88 -7.86
N GLY A 210 -29.58 -19.16 -6.68
CA GLY A 210 -30.89 -19.79 -6.54
C GLY A 210 -31.98 -18.81 -6.93
N ASP A 211 -32.67 -19.11 -8.04
CA ASP A 211 -33.93 -18.47 -8.43
C ASP A 211 -35.03 -18.83 -7.43
N ALA A 212 -35.42 -17.89 -6.58
CA ALA A 212 -36.67 -17.98 -5.81
C ALA A 212 -37.83 -17.45 -6.65
N SER A 213 -38.29 -18.25 -7.62
CA SER A 213 -39.57 -18.04 -8.30
C SER A 213 -40.61 -19.03 -7.74
N GLY A 214 -41.30 -18.61 -6.69
CA GLY A 214 -42.47 -19.30 -6.14
C GLY A 214 -43.76 -18.71 -6.72
N SER A 215 -44.40 -19.42 -7.65
CA SER A 215 -45.72 -19.09 -8.19
C SER A 215 -46.81 -19.94 -7.53
N GLY A 216 -47.83 -19.27 -6.99
CA GLY A 216 -49.22 -19.73 -6.99
C GLY A 216 -49.72 -20.52 -5.77
N THR A 217 -50.64 -19.92 -5.01
CA THR A 217 -52.06 -20.29 -5.08
C THR A 217 -52.93 -19.26 -4.35
N VAL A 218 -54.08 -19.00 -4.98
CA VAL A 218 -55.13 -18.08 -4.59
C VAL A 218 -56.05 -18.77 -3.58
N ASN A 219 -56.49 -18.05 -2.54
CA ASN A 219 -57.80 -18.28 -1.91
C ASN A 219 -58.23 -17.00 -1.16
N GLY A 220 -59.41 -16.49 -1.50
CA GLY A 220 -59.96 -15.24 -0.97
C GLY A 220 -60.88 -15.42 0.24
N ALA A 221 -61.14 -14.30 0.92
CA ALA A 221 -62.35 -13.92 1.66
C ALA A 221 -62.07 -12.53 2.27
N SER A 222 -62.61 -11.44 1.71
CA SER A 222 -63.84 -10.73 2.11
C SER A 222 -63.84 -10.09 3.51
N SER A 223 -64.21 -8.79 3.53
CA SER A 223 -64.79 -8.01 4.65
C SER A 223 -63.78 -7.53 5.70
N GLY A 224 -63.73 -6.28 6.15
CA GLY A 224 -64.59 -5.11 5.99
C GLY A 224 -64.28 -4.13 7.14
N LEU A 225 -64.58 -2.85 6.90
CA LEU A 225 -64.48 -1.66 7.78
C LEU A 225 -63.09 -1.03 7.95
#